data_AF-A0A3D1R3B8-F1
#
_entry.id   AF-A0A3D1R3B8-F1
#
_cell.length_a   1.000
_cell.length_b   1.000
_cell.length_c   1.000
_cell.angle_alpha   90.00
_cell.angle_beta   90.00
_cell.angle_gamma   90.00
#
_symmetry.space_group_name_H-M   'P 1'
#
loop_
_entity.id
_entity.type
_entity.pdbx_description
1 polymer ?
#
loop_
_entity_poly.entity_id
_entity_poly.type
_entity_poly.pdbx_seq_one_letter_code
_entity_poly.pdbx_strand_id
1 'polypeptide(L)'
;MAGAVGAAAVWLVVPGVFSHIGASLALGCVAILFVGCFFVAPSAACLEPIPAATDDEPLRLPRKYGLALAAAVLLLCAWPASGLQLRTTPQAMFGKEEPVGEALAFFDRRFGGPDFVQLHVRGDFRDPAVAARVMRLSDLLEGTGAFSSVQSVSQVLGYLGGGFAGIHRIPPSRESLGGLWFFLEGSPDVRSLVGDGRDEGMVMLRVPTQPKRPMRELVATIERAIAESEGTDSRSVAARESVP
;
A
#
# COMPACT_ATOMS: atom_id res chain seq x y z
N MET A 1 -10.32 30.19 58.57
CA MET A 1 -10.82 28.81 58.51
C MET A 1 -11.77 28.70 57.33
N ALA A 2 -11.51 27.73 56.45
CA ALA A 2 -12.31 27.25 55.30
C ALA A 2 -12.82 28.32 54.30
N GLY A 3 -12.36 28.41 53.06
CA GLY A 3 -11.80 27.39 52.19
C GLY A 3 -12.51 27.48 50.84
N ALA A 4 -12.30 28.60 50.12
CA ALA A 4 -12.73 28.78 48.74
C ALA A 4 -11.70 28.11 47.82
N VAL A 5 -12.06 26.98 47.22
CA VAL A 5 -11.32 26.30 46.16
C VAL A 5 -12.41 25.86 45.17
N GLY A 6 -12.48 26.27 43.92
CA GLY A 6 -11.46 26.78 43.02
C GLY A 6 -11.87 26.24 41.66
N ALA A 7 -12.82 26.93 41.01
CA ALA A 7 -13.15 26.72 39.61
C ALA A 7 -11.99 27.25 38.76
N ALA A 8 -10.93 26.47 38.67
CA ALA A 8 -9.75 26.78 37.89
C ALA A 8 -9.57 25.71 36.81
N ALA A 9 -10.05 26.06 35.63
CA ALA A 9 -9.39 25.79 34.35
C ALA A 9 -8.33 24.69 34.36
N VAL A 10 -8.74 23.44 34.12
CA VAL A 10 -7.85 22.42 33.56
C VAL A 10 -7.95 22.53 32.04
N TRP A 11 -7.38 23.63 31.53
CA TRP A 11 -6.93 23.74 30.15
C TRP A 11 -5.54 23.09 30.12
N LEU A 12 -5.48 21.78 29.91
CA LEU A 12 -4.22 21.09 29.64
C LEU A 12 -4.26 20.47 28.24
N VAL A 13 -3.96 21.33 27.26
CA VAL A 13 -2.95 21.12 26.22
C VAL A 13 -2.86 19.69 25.67
N VAL A 14 -3.60 19.41 24.60
CA VAL A 14 -3.23 18.38 23.61
C VAL A 14 -3.25 19.01 22.20
N PRO A 15 -2.24 19.79 21.80
CA PRO A 15 -2.14 20.27 20.44
C PRO A 15 -1.30 19.28 19.63
N GLY A 16 -1.91 18.67 18.60
CA GLY A 16 -1.16 18.24 17.42
C GLY A 16 -1.29 16.78 16.97
N VAL A 17 -1.65 15.82 17.84
CA VAL A 17 -1.58 14.38 17.47
C VAL A 17 -2.86 13.83 16.82
N PHE A 18 -3.98 14.54 16.87
CA PHE A 18 -5.31 13.97 16.59
C PHE A 18 -6.09 14.57 15.40
N SER A 19 -5.44 15.20 14.42
CA SER A 19 -6.17 15.84 13.31
C SER A 19 -6.90 14.85 12.37
N HIS A 20 -6.48 13.58 12.29
CA HIS A 20 -7.16 12.56 11.47
C HIS A 20 -7.85 11.44 12.27
N ILE A 21 -7.42 11.20 13.52
CA ILE A 21 -8.08 10.26 14.46
C ILE A 21 -9.25 10.95 15.18
N GLY A 22 -9.26 12.29 15.21
CA GLY A 22 -10.21 13.08 15.98
C GLY A 22 -11.67 12.89 15.59
N ALA A 23 -12.00 12.67 14.31
CA ALA A 23 -13.40 12.57 13.89
C ALA A 23 -14.07 11.28 14.39
N SER A 24 -13.40 10.13 14.26
CA SER A 24 -13.95 8.83 14.71
C SER A 24 -13.93 8.71 16.23
N LEU A 25 -12.87 9.20 16.89
CA LEU A 25 -12.80 9.23 18.35
C LEU A 25 -13.83 10.20 18.95
N ALA A 26 -14.01 11.38 18.36
CA ALA A 26 -15.04 12.33 18.79
C ALA A 26 -16.44 11.77 18.59
N LEU A 27 -16.72 11.09 17.47
CA LEU A 27 -18.01 10.42 17.25
C LEU A 27 -18.25 9.34 18.30
N GLY A 28 -17.21 8.57 18.66
CA GLY A 28 -17.27 7.57 19.73
C GLY A 28 -17.53 8.19 21.10
N CYS A 29 -16.83 9.26 21.47
CA CYS A 29 -17.04 9.98 22.73
C CYS A 29 -18.43 10.63 22.79
N VAL A 30 -18.92 11.21 21.69
CA VAL A 30 -20.27 11.76 21.61
C VAL A 30 -21.32 10.65 21.73
N ALA A 31 -21.12 9.50 21.11
CA ALA A 31 -22.02 8.36 21.26
C ALA A 31 -22.05 7.85 22.71
N ILE A 32 -20.90 7.73 23.38
CA ILE A 32 -20.81 7.32 24.80
C ILE A 32 -21.49 8.36 25.71
N LEU A 33 -21.27 9.65 25.46
CA LEU A 33 -21.92 10.74 26.21
C LEU A 33 -23.42 10.78 25.96
N PHE A 34 -23.87 10.53 24.74
CA PHE A 34 -25.29 10.48 24.38
C PHE A 34 -25.97 9.31 25.08
N VAL A 35 -25.38 8.11 25.05
CA VAL A 35 -25.88 6.94 25.78
C VAL A 35 -25.88 7.19 27.29
N GLY A 36 -24.82 7.78 27.84
CA GLY A 36 -24.75 8.15 29.25
C GLY A 36 -25.84 9.15 29.66
N CYS A 37 -26.00 10.24 28.92
CA CYS A 37 -27.00 11.26 29.22
C CYS A 37 -28.44 10.80 28.97
N PHE A 38 -28.72 10.06 27.90
CA PHE A 38 -30.10 9.68 27.54
C PHE A 38 -30.59 8.39 28.21
N PHE A 39 -29.72 7.49 28.66
CA PHE A 39 -30.14 6.27 29.35
C PHE A 39 -29.87 6.29 30.85
N VAL A 40 -28.72 6.82 31.29
CA VAL A 40 -28.35 6.78 32.72
C VAL A 40 -29.00 7.91 33.50
N ALA A 41 -29.00 9.16 32.98
CA ALA A 41 -29.58 10.30 33.68
C ALA A 41 -31.11 10.20 33.91
N PRO A 42 -31.95 9.79 32.94
CA PRO A 42 -33.38 9.61 33.23
C PRO A 42 -33.65 8.39 34.10
N SER A 43 -32.78 7.37 34.10
CA SER A 43 -32.90 6.24 35.03
C SER A 43 -32.59 6.66 36.49
N ALA A 44 -31.70 7.64 36.67
CA ALA A 44 -31.42 8.25 37.97
C ALA A 44 -32.50 9.26 38.40
N ALA A 45 -33.17 9.93 37.45
CA ALA A 45 -34.20 10.91 37.74
C ALA A 45 -35.56 10.30 38.12
N CYS A 46 -35.83 9.04 37.73
CA CYS A 46 -36.99 8.28 38.20
C CYS A 46 -36.82 7.66 39.60
N LEU A 47 -35.67 7.86 40.25
CA LEU A 47 -35.43 7.46 41.64
C LEU A 47 -35.77 8.65 42.55
N GLU A 48 -37.01 8.69 43.05
CA GLU A 48 -37.37 9.54 44.18
C GLU A 48 -36.46 9.22 45.40
N PRO A 49 -36.09 10.21 46.22
CA PRO A 49 -35.30 9.96 47.42
C PRO A 49 -36.10 9.08 48.40
N ILE A 50 -35.62 7.87 48.62
CA ILE A 50 -36.24 6.84 49.47
C ILE A 50 -36.29 7.36 50.92
N PRO A 51 -37.48 7.44 51.58
CA PRO A 51 -37.56 7.71 53.00
C PRO A 51 -36.96 6.53 53.78
N ALA A 52 -36.08 6.84 54.73
CA ALA A 52 -35.35 5.84 55.50
C ALA A 52 -36.29 4.95 56.33
N ALA A 53 -36.40 3.66 55.99
CA ALA A 53 -36.71 2.58 56.91
C ALA A 53 -36.47 1.20 56.27
N THR A 54 -35.49 0.48 56.84
CA THR A 54 -35.40 -0.97 57.13
C THR A 54 -35.93 -2.03 56.16
N ASP A 55 -35.09 -3.07 56.07
CA ASP A 55 -35.24 -4.40 55.45
C ASP A 55 -34.75 -4.53 54.00
N ASP A 56 -33.57 -5.15 53.89
CA ASP A 56 -32.79 -5.41 52.68
C ASP A 56 -33.56 -6.29 51.67
N GLU A 57 -34.09 -5.69 50.60
CA GLU A 57 -34.43 -6.43 49.39
C GLU A 57 -33.52 -5.96 48.23
N PRO A 58 -32.44 -6.71 47.90
CA PRO A 58 -31.50 -6.26 46.89
C PRO A 58 -32.17 -6.27 45.52
N LEU A 59 -32.21 -5.08 44.91
CA LEU A 59 -32.71 -4.78 43.57
C LEU A 59 -32.19 -5.80 42.53
N ARG A 60 -32.98 -6.84 42.21
CA ARG A 60 -32.64 -7.88 41.23
C ARG A 60 -32.99 -7.42 39.82
N LEU A 61 -32.14 -6.60 39.21
CA LEU A 61 -32.16 -6.42 37.76
C LEU A 61 -32.03 -7.79 37.07
N PRO A 62 -32.95 -8.18 36.16
CA PRO A 62 -32.89 -9.49 35.52
C PRO A 62 -31.60 -9.56 34.70
N ARG A 63 -30.71 -10.50 35.04
CA ARG A 63 -29.38 -10.70 34.43
C ARG A 63 -29.39 -10.66 32.89
N LYS A 64 -30.50 -11.04 32.27
CA LYS A 64 -30.75 -10.98 30.81
C LYS A 64 -30.67 -9.57 30.20
N TYR A 65 -31.18 -8.53 30.89
CA TYR A 65 -31.14 -7.15 30.37
C TYR A 65 -29.74 -6.54 30.50
N GLY A 66 -29.03 -6.83 31.60
CA GLY A 66 -27.63 -6.42 31.76
C GLY A 66 -26.71 -7.07 30.72
N LEU A 67 -26.91 -8.36 30.43
CA LEU A 67 -26.14 -9.08 29.42
C LEU A 67 -26.43 -8.57 28.00
N ALA A 68 -27.69 -8.24 27.69
CA ALA A 68 -28.09 -7.67 26.41
C ALA A 68 -27.49 -6.27 26.16
N LEU A 69 -27.45 -5.42 27.20
CA LEU A 69 -26.82 -4.11 27.12
C LEU A 69 -25.30 -4.21 26.89
N ALA A 70 -24.62 -5.11 27.62
CA ALA A 70 -23.19 -5.35 27.42
C ALA A 70 -22.87 -5.88 26.01
N ALA A 71 -23.69 -6.80 25.49
CA ALA A 71 -23.56 -7.30 24.12
C ALA A 71 -23.80 -6.20 23.08
N ALA A 72 -24.79 -5.33 23.29
CA ALA A 72 -25.07 -4.20 22.40
C ALA A 72 -23.90 -3.21 22.37
N VAL A 73 -23.30 -2.89 23.52
CA VAL A 73 -22.11 -2.02 23.61
C VAL A 73 -20.89 -2.65 22.92
N LEU A 74 -20.66 -3.96 23.13
CA LEU A 74 -19.58 -4.67 22.46
C LEU A 74 -19.76 -4.70 20.94
N LEU A 75 -20.98 -4.93 20.45
CA LEU A 75 -21.29 -4.89 19.00
C LEU A 75 -21.11 -3.48 18.42
N LEU A 76 -21.53 -2.45 19.15
CA LEU A 76 -21.39 -1.05 18.74
C LEU A 76 -19.91 -0.64 18.65
N CYS A 77 -19.06 -1.13 19.55
CA CYS A 77 -17.61 -0.88 19.52
C CYS A 77 -16.87 -1.76 18.49
N ALA A 78 -17.32 -3.00 18.29
CA ALA A 78 -16.72 -3.93 17.33
C ALA A 78 -16.99 -3.54 15.88
N TRP A 79 -18.17 -2.96 15.58
CA TRP A 79 -18.53 -2.53 14.24
C TRP A 79 -17.50 -1.58 13.60
N PRO A 80 -17.10 -0.45 14.21
CA PRO A 80 -16.10 0.44 13.64
C PRO A 80 -14.67 -0.11 13.72
N ALA A 81 -14.36 -0.97 14.71
CA ALA A 81 -13.04 -1.59 14.82
C ALA A 81 -12.69 -2.48 13.61
N SER A 82 -13.71 -3.07 12.95
CA SER A 82 -13.53 -3.87 11.74
C SER A 82 -13.04 -3.08 10.52
N GLY A 83 -13.12 -1.74 10.53
CA GLY A 83 -12.65 -0.86 9.47
C GLY A 83 -11.25 -0.27 9.68
N LEU A 84 -10.55 -0.64 10.76
CA LEU A 84 -9.25 -0.05 11.10
C LEU A 84 -8.15 -0.52 10.13
N GLN A 85 -7.83 0.31 9.13
CA GLN A 85 -6.70 0.07 8.25
C GLN A 85 -5.42 0.61 8.90
N LEU A 86 -4.59 -0.26 9.48
CA LEU A 86 -3.24 0.11 9.89
C LEU A 86 -2.43 0.43 8.63
N ARG A 87 -2.18 1.72 8.39
CA ARG A 87 -1.24 2.16 7.36
C ARG A 87 0.17 2.13 7.94
N THR A 88 0.91 1.07 7.65
CA THR A 88 2.29 0.88 8.09
C THR A 88 3.31 1.40 7.07
N THR A 89 2.92 2.39 6.26
CA THR A 89 3.83 3.02 5.31
C THR A 89 4.67 4.05 6.06
N PRO A 90 5.99 4.18 5.82
CA PRO A 90 6.82 5.16 6.52
C PRO A 90 6.26 6.59 6.46
N GLN A 91 5.67 6.99 5.34
CA GLN A 91 5.04 8.30 5.17
C GLN A 91 3.81 8.53 6.07
N ALA A 92 3.18 7.45 6.55
CA ALA A 92 2.04 7.54 7.46
C ALA A 92 2.48 7.62 8.94
N MET A 93 3.74 7.29 9.23
CA MET A 93 4.32 7.35 10.58
C MET A 93 5.04 8.67 10.84
N PHE A 94 5.61 9.29 9.80
CA PHE A 94 6.37 10.53 9.91
C PHE A 94 5.58 11.75 9.43
N GLY A 95 5.72 12.86 10.14
CA GLY A 95 5.10 14.14 9.78
C GLY A 95 5.72 14.76 8.52
N LYS A 96 4.97 15.62 7.82
CA LYS A 96 5.49 16.32 6.62
C LYS A 96 6.66 17.27 6.92
N GLU A 97 6.74 17.76 8.16
CA GLU A 97 7.73 18.73 8.61
C GLU A 97 8.97 18.06 9.24
N GLU A 98 8.95 16.74 9.38
CA GLU A 98 10.11 16.00 9.87
C GLU A 98 11.11 15.77 8.73
N PRO A 99 12.43 15.71 9.01
CA PRO A 99 13.45 15.50 7.99
C PRO A 99 13.20 14.25 7.13
N VAL A 100 12.63 13.20 7.72
CA VAL A 100 12.25 11.96 7.02
C VAL A 100 11.10 12.20 6.06
N GLY A 101 10.07 12.96 6.47
CA GLY A 101 8.94 13.34 5.62
C GLY A 101 9.38 14.21 4.43
N GLU A 102 10.28 15.16 4.67
CA GLU A 102 10.85 16.01 3.61
C GLU A 102 11.66 15.19 2.60
N ALA A 103 12.50 14.27 3.07
CA ALA A 103 13.28 13.38 2.22
C ALA A 103 12.35 12.49 1.36
N LEU A 104 11.31 11.89 1.96
CA LEU A 104 10.32 11.08 1.23
C LEU A 104 9.60 11.90 0.16
N ALA A 105 9.24 13.15 0.47
CA ALA A 105 8.62 14.04 -0.50
C ALA A 105 9.60 14.47 -1.61
N PHE A 106 10.89 14.61 -1.32
CA PHE A 106 11.94 14.85 -2.32
C PHE A 106 12.09 13.64 -3.26
N PHE A 107 12.13 12.41 -2.72
CA PHE A 107 12.17 11.19 -3.53
C PHE A 107 10.95 11.07 -4.44
N ASP A 108 9.77 11.41 -3.94
CA ASP A 108 8.54 11.41 -4.74
C ASP A 108 8.63 12.38 -5.92
N ARG A 109 9.01 13.64 -5.66
CA ARG A 109 9.07 14.68 -6.70
C ARG A 109 10.17 14.44 -7.73
N ARG A 110 11.33 13.93 -7.32
CA ARG A 110 12.51 13.84 -8.20
C ARG A 110 12.66 12.47 -8.88
N PHE A 111 12.25 11.41 -8.17
CA PHE A 111 12.46 10.03 -8.61
C PHE A 111 11.14 9.26 -8.78
N GLY A 112 9.99 9.83 -8.42
CA GLY A 112 8.69 9.20 -8.62
C GLY A 112 8.34 8.15 -7.56
N GLY A 113 8.82 8.33 -6.33
CA GLY A 113 8.44 7.54 -5.14
C GLY A 113 9.65 6.88 -4.49
N PRO A 114 9.59 6.40 -3.24
CA PRO A 114 10.68 5.67 -2.61
C PRO A 114 10.55 4.14 -2.75
N ASP A 115 9.37 3.65 -3.11
CA ASP A 115 9.02 2.23 -3.09
C ASP A 115 9.23 1.57 -4.45
N PHE A 116 9.54 0.27 -4.42
CA PHE A 116 9.79 -0.53 -5.61
C PHE A 116 9.11 -1.90 -5.54
N VAL A 117 8.68 -2.39 -6.69
CA VAL A 117 8.28 -3.78 -6.91
C VAL A 117 9.32 -4.42 -7.83
N GLN A 118 9.87 -5.56 -7.42
CA GLN A 118 10.86 -6.29 -8.20
C GLN A 118 10.24 -7.57 -8.72
N LEU A 119 10.32 -7.78 -10.02
CA LEU A 119 9.88 -9.00 -10.69
C LEU A 119 11.12 -9.82 -11.04
N HIS A 120 11.19 -11.05 -10.54
CA HIS A 120 12.19 -12.02 -10.94
C HIS A 120 11.70 -12.74 -12.19
N VAL A 121 12.51 -12.71 -13.24
CA VAL A 121 12.21 -13.31 -14.53
C VAL A 121 13.26 -14.36 -14.82
N ARG A 122 12.82 -15.56 -15.20
CA ARG A 122 13.70 -16.66 -15.58
C ARG A 122 13.63 -16.92 -17.08
N GLY A 123 14.77 -16.99 -17.73
CA GLY A 123 14.91 -17.23 -19.16
C GLY A 123 16.30 -16.88 -19.68
N ASP A 124 16.73 -17.51 -20.77
CA ASP A 124 18.03 -17.24 -21.41
C ASP A 124 18.02 -15.86 -22.09
N PHE A 125 18.59 -14.84 -21.46
CA PHE A 125 18.68 -13.48 -22.01
C PHE A 125 19.70 -13.35 -23.16
N ARG A 126 20.37 -14.45 -23.55
CA ARG A 126 21.12 -14.53 -24.82
C ARG A 126 20.21 -14.90 -25.99
N ASP A 127 18.97 -15.32 -25.73
CA ASP A 127 17.96 -15.51 -26.76
C ASP A 127 17.24 -14.19 -27.08
N PRO A 128 17.28 -13.70 -28.34
CA PRO A 128 16.51 -12.55 -28.78
C PRO A 128 15.01 -12.65 -28.46
N ALA A 129 14.41 -13.85 -28.51
CA ALA A 129 13.00 -14.02 -28.22
C ALA A 129 12.69 -13.74 -26.75
N VAL A 130 13.53 -14.24 -25.83
CA VAL A 130 13.38 -14.01 -24.38
C VAL A 130 13.58 -12.55 -24.04
N ALA A 131 14.67 -11.93 -24.53
CA ALA A 131 14.93 -10.52 -24.30
C ALA A 131 13.83 -9.62 -24.90
N ALA A 132 13.29 -9.96 -26.08
CA ALA A 132 12.16 -9.23 -26.67
C ALA A 132 10.87 -9.39 -25.87
N ARG A 133 10.63 -10.55 -25.25
CA ARG A 133 9.46 -10.78 -24.39
C ARG A 133 9.54 -9.92 -23.12
N VAL A 134 10.71 -9.84 -22.51
CA VAL A 134 10.93 -8.99 -21.31
C VAL A 134 10.87 -7.51 -21.66
N MET A 135 11.38 -7.11 -22.84
CA MET A 135 11.16 -5.77 -23.37
C MET A 135 9.67 -5.44 -23.48
N ARG A 136 8.89 -6.31 -24.13
CA ARG A 136 7.44 -6.12 -24.28
C ARG A 136 6.72 -6.03 -22.94
N LEU A 137 7.08 -6.88 -21.97
CA LEU A 137 6.53 -6.78 -20.62
C LEU A 137 6.83 -5.41 -20.00
N SER A 138 8.05 -4.90 -20.18
CA SER A 138 8.44 -3.57 -19.71
C SER A 138 7.60 -2.48 -20.38
N ASP A 139 7.45 -2.54 -21.70
CA ASP A 139 6.64 -1.58 -22.49
C ASP A 139 5.16 -1.59 -22.07
N LEU A 140 4.58 -2.77 -21.84
CA LEU A 140 3.20 -2.91 -21.35
C LEU A 140 3.04 -2.25 -19.98
N LEU A 141 4.00 -2.46 -19.07
CA LEU A 141 3.98 -1.90 -17.72
C LEU A 141 4.14 -0.38 -17.75
N GLU A 142 5.03 0.16 -18.58
CA GLU A 142 5.17 1.61 -18.81
C GLU A 142 3.90 2.22 -19.39
N GLY A 143 3.29 1.57 -20.38
CA GLY A 143 2.05 2.01 -21.02
C GLY A 143 0.86 2.13 -20.06
N THR A 144 0.88 1.45 -18.92
CA THR A 144 -0.19 1.55 -17.91
C THR A 144 -0.22 2.89 -17.18
N GLY A 145 0.90 3.62 -17.13
CA GLY A 145 1.06 4.85 -16.35
C GLY A 145 0.87 4.66 -14.83
N ALA A 146 0.86 3.42 -14.34
CA ALA A 146 0.69 3.08 -12.93
C ALA A 146 2.00 3.18 -12.14
N PHE A 147 3.13 3.04 -12.83
CA PHE A 147 4.48 3.10 -12.28
C PHE A 147 5.19 4.36 -12.75
N SER A 148 6.08 4.91 -11.93
CA SER A 148 6.84 6.12 -12.29
C SER A 148 8.03 5.81 -13.19
N SER A 149 8.62 4.63 -13.03
CA SER A 149 9.68 4.12 -13.90
C SER A 149 9.65 2.59 -13.94
N VAL A 150 9.98 2.02 -15.09
CA VAL A 150 10.25 0.61 -15.28
C VAL A 150 11.69 0.47 -15.74
N GLN A 151 12.43 -0.46 -15.15
CA GLN A 151 13.82 -0.73 -15.51
C GLN A 151 14.03 -2.23 -15.69
N SER A 152 14.50 -2.63 -16.87
CA SER A 152 14.90 -4.00 -17.14
C SER A 152 16.19 -4.07 -17.95
N VAL A 153 16.89 -5.21 -17.86
CA VAL A 153 18.10 -5.45 -18.67
C VAL A 153 17.79 -5.43 -20.18
N SER A 154 16.57 -5.79 -20.56
CA SER A 154 16.15 -5.79 -21.97
C SER A 154 16.04 -4.38 -22.53
N GLN A 155 15.61 -3.40 -21.73
CA GLN A 155 15.62 -1.99 -22.13
C GLN A 155 17.05 -1.48 -22.40
N VAL A 156 18.01 -1.88 -21.57
CA VAL A 156 19.44 -1.56 -21.79
C VAL A 156 19.96 -2.18 -23.08
N LEU A 157 19.64 -3.45 -23.32
CA LEU A 157 20.02 -4.16 -24.56
C LEU A 157 19.40 -3.52 -25.80
N GLY A 158 18.12 -3.11 -25.74
CA GLY A 158 17.45 -2.42 -26.85
C GLY A 158 17.97 -1.01 -27.09
N TYR A 159 18.37 -0.30 -26.02
CA TYR A 159 19.02 0.99 -26.13
C TYR A 159 20.36 0.89 -26.85
N LEU A 160 21.22 -0.05 -26.44
CA LEU A 160 22.49 -0.26 -27.12
C LEU A 160 22.30 -0.76 -28.55
N GLY A 161 21.36 -1.69 -28.77
CA GLY A 161 20.99 -2.14 -30.12
C GLY A 161 20.56 -0.97 -31.03
N GLY A 162 19.80 -0.02 -30.49
CA GLY A 162 19.41 1.20 -31.20
C GLY A 162 20.55 2.17 -31.45
N GLY A 163 21.56 2.23 -30.58
CA GLY A 163 22.79 2.97 -30.83
C GLY A 163 23.59 2.44 -32.03
N PHE A 164 23.47 1.15 -32.35
CA PHE A 164 24.12 0.51 -33.50
C PHE A 164 23.24 0.46 -34.77
N ALA A 165 21.92 0.30 -34.63
CA ALA A 165 20.99 0.08 -35.75
C ALA A 165 19.99 1.23 -36.01
N GLY A 166 20.00 2.29 -35.19
CA GLY A 166 19.12 3.45 -35.28
C GLY A 166 17.68 3.23 -34.76
N ILE A 167 17.36 2.04 -34.27
CA ILE A 167 16.00 1.67 -33.79
C ILE A 167 16.11 1.04 -32.40
N HIS A 168 15.39 1.58 -31.41
CA HIS A 168 15.33 1.05 -30.05
C HIS A 168 14.60 -0.31 -30.03
N ARG A 169 15.34 -1.38 -30.32
CA ARG A 169 14.82 -2.75 -30.41
C ARG A 169 15.90 -3.76 -30.07
N ILE A 170 15.49 -4.89 -29.51
CA ILE A 170 16.36 -6.06 -29.33
C ILE A 170 16.82 -6.56 -30.71
N PRO A 171 18.14 -6.73 -30.94
CA PRO A 171 18.67 -7.31 -32.17
C PRO A 171 18.07 -8.70 -32.44
N PRO A 172 17.72 -9.04 -33.70
CA PRO A 172 17.03 -10.29 -34.02
C PRO A 172 17.92 -11.53 -33.97
N SER A 173 19.26 -11.37 -33.97
CA SER A 173 20.21 -12.49 -33.98
C SER A 173 20.89 -12.69 -32.61
N ARG A 174 21.14 -13.96 -32.26
CA ARG A 174 21.89 -14.33 -31.04
C ARG A 174 23.32 -13.77 -31.06
N GLU A 175 23.95 -13.72 -32.22
CA GLU A 175 25.33 -13.22 -32.38
C GLU A 175 25.43 -11.73 -32.08
N SER A 176 24.52 -10.90 -32.63
CA SER A 176 24.49 -9.47 -32.35
C SER A 176 24.19 -9.18 -30.89
N LEU A 177 23.29 -9.96 -30.27
CA LEU A 177 22.99 -9.85 -28.84
C LEU A 177 24.19 -10.26 -27.98
N GLY A 178 24.91 -11.31 -28.37
CA GLY A 178 26.16 -11.72 -27.72
C GLY A 178 27.24 -10.63 -27.74
N GLY A 179 27.37 -9.91 -28.86
CA GLY A 179 28.26 -8.75 -28.97
C GLY A 179 27.88 -7.62 -28.01
N LEU A 180 26.59 -7.32 -27.85
CA LEU A 180 26.11 -6.34 -26.86
C LEU A 180 26.45 -6.74 -25.43
N TRP A 181 26.27 -8.02 -25.11
CA TRP A 181 26.59 -8.54 -23.78
C TRP A 181 28.06 -8.39 -23.41
N PHE A 182 28.98 -8.52 -24.36
CA PHE A 182 30.40 -8.28 -24.13
C PHE A 182 30.68 -6.86 -23.62
N PHE A 183 29.98 -5.86 -24.15
CA PHE A 183 30.12 -4.46 -23.68
C PHE A 183 29.53 -4.25 -22.27
N LEU A 184 28.54 -5.06 -21.88
CA LEU A 184 27.84 -4.93 -20.61
C LEU A 184 28.48 -5.74 -19.46
N GLU A 185 29.34 -6.70 -19.75
CA GLU A 185 29.93 -7.65 -18.79
C GLU A 185 30.74 -6.97 -17.66
N GLY A 186 31.28 -5.78 -17.93
CA GLY A 186 32.00 -4.97 -16.94
C GLY A 186 31.14 -3.96 -16.16
N SER A 187 29.85 -3.82 -16.49
CA SER A 187 29.00 -2.81 -15.86
C SER A 187 28.37 -3.33 -14.55
N PRO A 188 28.63 -2.69 -13.39
CA PRO A 188 28.03 -3.10 -12.12
C PRO A 188 26.50 -2.95 -12.13
N ASP A 189 25.97 -1.98 -12.85
CA ASP A 189 24.52 -1.72 -12.93
C ASP A 189 23.79 -2.88 -13.63
N VAL A 190 24.41 -3.48 -14.64
CA VAL A 190 23.84 -4.63 -15.37
C VAL A 190 23.85 -5.88 -14.50
N ARG A 191 24.93 -6.10 -13.74
CA ARG A 191 25.02 -7.23 -12.80
C ARG A 191 23.96 -7.18 -11.70
N SER A 192 23.41 -6.00 -11.41
CA SER A 192 22.27 -5.88 -10.50
C SER A 192 20.94 -6.31 -11.13
N LEU A 193 20.84 -6.32 -12.46
CA LEU A 193 19.63 -6.62 -13.21
C LEU A 193 19.61 -8.02 -13.84
N VAL A 194 20.76 -8.70 -13.93
CA VAL A 194 20.87 -10.04 -14.53
C VAL A 194 21.80 -10.91 -13.69
N GLY A 195 21.43 -12.18 -13.51
CA GLY A 195 22.30 -13.16 -12.86
C GLY A 195 23.56 -13.42 -13.69
N ASP A 196 24.62 -13.90 -13.04
CA ASP A 196 25.91 -14.16 -13.70
C ASP A 196 25.77 -15.14 -14.90
N GLY A 197 24.83 -16.10 -14.81
CA GLY A 197 24.52 -17.06 -15.88
C GLY A 197 23.70 -16.51 -17.04
N ARG A 198 23.16 -15.28 -16.92
CA ARG A 198 22.26 -14.63 -17.88
C ARG A 198 20.98 -15.44 -18.18
N ASP A 199 20.59 -16.31 -17.27
CA ASP A 199 19.38 -17.14 -17.27
C ASP A 199 18.29 -16.63 -16.31
N GLU A 200 18.63 -15.59 -15.55
CA GLU A 200 17.74 -14.92 -14.62
C GLU A 200 17.94 -13.40 -14.72
N GLY A 201 16.86 -12.64 -14.56
CA GLY A 201 16.88 -11.20 -14.65
C GLY A 201 15.82 -10.57 -13.76
N MET A 202 15.98 -9.28 -13.52
CA MET A 202 15.09 -8.49 -12.69
C MET A 202 14.46 -7.37 -13.51
N VAL A 203 13.15 -7.19 -13.35
CA VAL A 203 12.42 -6.00 -13.78
C VAL A 203 12.05 -5.21 -12.54
N MET A 204 12.58 -4.00 -12.42
CA MET A 204 12.32 -3.11 -11.29
C MET A 204 11.27 -2.08 -11.68
N LEU A 205 10.19 -2.04 -10.92
CA LEU A 205 9.08 -1.11 -11.08
C LEU A 205 9.07 -0.15 -9.91
N ARG A 206 9.07 1.14 -10.18
CA ARG A 206 9.01 2.15 -9.13
C ARG A 206 7.57 2.59 -8.88
N VAL A 207 7.17 2.56 -7.62
CA VAL A 207 5.80 2.89 -7.20
C VAL A 207 5.79 4.31 -6.65
N PRO A 208 4.91 5.20 -7.17
CA PRO A 208 4.75 6.55 -6.62
C PRO A 208 4.26 6.49 -5.18
N THR A 209 4.68 7.48 -4.36
CA THR A 209 4.38 7.53 -2.92
C THR A 209 2.89 7.56 -2.63
N GLN A 210 2.13 8.22 -3.51
CA GLN A 210 0.68 8.19 -3.51
C GLN A 210 0.23 7.48 -4.77
N PRO A 211 0.18 6.14 -4.74
CA PRO A 211 -0.29 5.42 -5.90
C PRO A 211 -1.75 5.80 -6.13
N LYS A 212 -2.08 6.19 -7.37
CA LYS A 212 -3.46 6.50 -7.78
C LYS A 212 -4.40 5.32 -7.55
N ARG A 213 -3.82 4.12 -7.44
CA ARG A 213 -4.51 2.84 -7.26
C ARG A 213 -4.01 2.15 -6.00
N PRO A 214 -4.86 1.42 -5.27
CA PRO A 214 -4.42 0.59 -4.17
C PRO A 214 -3.43 -0.48 -4.64
N MET A 215 -2.55 -0.94 -3.75
CA MET A 215 -1.52 -1.94 -4.07
C MET A 215 -2.08 -3.21 -4.73
N ARG A 216 -3.25 -3.67 -4.31
CA ARG A 216 -3.93 -4.84 -4.92
C ARG A 216 -4.21 -4.65 -6.41
N GLU A 217 -4.58 -3.45 -6.83
CA GLU A 217 -4.81 -3.15 -8.24
C GLU A 217 -3.50 -3.03 -9.03
N LEU A 218 -2.41 -2.55 -8.40
CA LEU A 218 -1.09 -2.54 -9.03
C LEU A 218 -0.62 -3.97 -9.30
N VAL A 219 -0.77 -4.87 -8.32
CA VAL A 219 -0.45 -6.30 -8.50
C VAL A 219 -1.29 -6.92 -9.61
N ALA A 220 -2.61 -6.69 -9.62
CA ALA A 220 -3.48 -7.19 -10.69
C ALA A 220 -3.10 -6.63 -12.08
N THR A 221 -2.57 -5.41 -12.13
CA THR A 221 -2.07 -4.81 -13.37
C THR A 221 -0.80 -5.52 -13.85
N ILE A 222 0.12 -5.85 -12.93
CA ILE A 222 1.33 -6.61 -13.23
C ILE A 222 0.98 -8.01 -13.72
N GLU A 223 0.11 -8.74 -13.00
CA GLU A 223 -0.33 -10.09 -13.39
C GLU A 223 -0.96 -10.10 -14.79
N ARG A 224 -1.75 -9.09 -15.12
CA ARG A 224 -2.34 -8.93 -16.45
C ARG A 224 -1.27 -8.70 -17.52
N ALA A 225 -0.30 -7.84 -17.26
CA ALA A 225 0.80 -7.56 -18.20
C ALA A 225 1.68 -8.81 -18.43
N ILE A 226 1.91 -9.62 -17.40
CA ILE A 226 2.60 -10.91 -17.51
C ILE A 226 1.80 -11.86 -18.42
N ALA A 227 0.51 -12.04 -18.17
CA ALA A 227 -0.34 -12.92 -18.96
C ALA A 227 -0.44 -12.50 -20.44
N GLU A 228 -0.50 -11.19 -20.72
CA GLU A 228 -0.52 -10.65 -22.08
C GLU A 228 0.80 -10.85 -22.83
N SER A 229 1.92 -10.72 -22.12
CA SER A 229 3.25 -10.99 -22.66
C SER A 229 3.42 -12.47 -23.05
N GLU A 230 2.91 -13.39 -22.22
CA GLU A 230 2.91 -14.83 -22.49
C GLU A 230 2.00 -15.23 -23.66
N GLY A 231 0.74 -14.76 -23.66
CA GLY A 231 -0.27 -15.15 -24.65
C GLY A 231 0.04 -14.69 -26.07
N THR A 232 0.80 -13.60 -26.23
CA THR A 232 1.23 -13.12 -27.54
C THR A 232 2.27 -14.04 -28.18
N ASP A 233 3.06 -14.76 -27.37
CA ASP A 233 4.06 -15.69 -27.90
C ASP A 233 3.46 -17.03 -28.32
N SER A 234 2.42 -17.52 -27.66
CA SER A 234 1.68 -18.69 -28.15
C SER A 234 1.10 -18.44 -29.56
N ARG A 235 0.65 -17.21 -29.82
CA ARG A 235 0.15 -16.81 -31.15
C ARG A 235 1.27 -16.59 -32.18
N SER A 236 2.43 -16.07 -31.76
CA SER A 236 3.58 -15.86 -32.65
C SER A 236 4.22 -17.17 -33.08
N VAL A 237 4.29 -18.16 -32.19
CA VAL A 237 4.75 -19.52 -32.46
C VAL A 237 3.77 -20.27 -33.37
N ALA A 238 2.47 -20.24 -33.05
CA ALA A 238 1.45 -20.86 -33.90
C ALA A 238 1.39 -20.26 -35.32
N ALA A 239 1.64 -18.95 -35.46
CA ALA A 239 1.70 -18.31 -36.77
C ALA A 239 2.92 -18.76 -37.59
N ARG A 240 4.06 -19.06 -36.96
CA ARG A 240 5.27 -19.56 -37.65
C ARG A 240 5.14 -21.00 -38.13
N GLU A 241 4.36 -21.83 -37.43
CA GLU A 241 4.09 -23.22 -37.85
C GLU A 241 3.04 -23.32 -38.98
N SER A 242 2.31 -22.23 -39.24
CA SER A 242 1.26 -22.17 -40.28
C SER A 242 1.73 -21.64 -41.64
N VAL A 243 3.01 -21.29 -41.79
CA VAL A 243 3.59 -20.88 -43.07
C VAL A 243 4.25 -22.10 -43.71
N PRO A 244 3.74 -22.60 -44.86
CA PRO A 244 4.27 -23.79 -45.54
C PRO A 244 5.65 -23.55 -46.18
#